data_AF-A0A7J4EXG1-F1
#
_entry.id   AF-A0A7J4EXG1-F1
#
_cell.length_a   1.000
_cell.length_b   1.000
_cell.length_c   1.000
_cell.angle_alpha   90.00
_cell.angle_beta   90.00
_cell.angle_gamma   90.00
#
_symmetry.space_group_name_H-M   'P 1'
#
loop_
_entity.id
_entity.type
_entity.pdbx_description
1 polymer ?
#
loop_
_entity_poly.entity_id
_entity_poly.type
_entity_poly.pdbx_seq_one_letter_code
_entity_poly.pdbx_strand_id
1 'polypeptide(L)'
;MVGGNVLYLYYILSVVISLVVGFIIGLPVEIDVNSFKGNLFFPTVFVALGLTAVIDILFNLNLVFTLLVGIFSPLFSKYVDLIFPGVSYGG
;
A
#
# COMPACT_ATOMS: atom_id res chain seq x y z
N MET A 1 21.40 -2.80 -9.38
CA MET A 1 20.82 -2.37 -8.09
C MET A 1 20.60 -0.87 -8.18
N VAL A 2 19.41 -0.40 -7.80
CA VAL A 2 19.09 1.03 -7.75
C VAL A 2 19.93 1.69 -6.66
N GLY A 3 20.53 2.85 -6.93
CA GLY A 3 21.31 3.58 -5.91
C GLY A 3 20.42 3.98 -4.72
N GLY A 4 20.96 3.96 -3.50
CA GLY A 4 20.18 4.13 -2.27
C GLY A 4 19.24 5.35 -2.25
N ASN A 5 19.69 6.49 -2.78
CA ASN A 5 18.85 7.70 -2.87
C ASN A 5 17.64 7.52 -3.79
N VAL A 6 17.81 6.81 -4.92
CA VAL A 6 16.74 6.55 -5.88
C VAL A 6 15.77 5.51 -5.32
N LEU A 7 16.26 4.57 -4.50
CA LEU A 7 15.43 3.60 -3.80
C LEU A 7 14.44 4.29 -2.86
N TYR A 8 14.91 5.19 -1.99
CA TYR A 8 14.03 5.93 -1.08
C TYR A 8 12.96 6.74 -1.82
N LEU A 9 13.31 7.35 -2.96
CA LEU A 9 12.35 8.07 -3.79
C LEU A 9 11.24 7.15 -4.31
N TYR A 10 11.55 5.93 -4.71
CA TYR A 10 10.53 4.96 -5.15
C TYR A 10 9.60 4.54 -4.01
N TYR A 11 10.11 4.33 -2.79
CA TYR A 11 9.27 4.03 -1.63
C TYR A 11 8.34 5.19 -1.27
N ILE A 12 8.86 6.42 -1.25
CA ILE A 12 8.04 7.61 -0.99
C ILE A 12 6.98 7.75 -2.07
N LEU A 13 7.36 7.58 -3.34
CA LEU A 13 6.46 7.72 -4.47
C LEU A 13 5.34 6.67 -4.44
N SER A 14 5.64 5.40 -4.15
CA SER A 14 4.61 4.35 -4.06
C SER A 14 3.61 4.65 -2.96
N VAL A 15 4.07 5.12 -1.79
CA VAL A 15 3.19 5.53 -0.68
C VAL A 15 2.32 6.72 -1.07
N VAL A 16 2.91 7.78 -1.66
CA VAL A 16 2.16 8.97 -2.08
C VAL A 16 1.07 8.61 -3.10
N ILE A 17 1.41 7.80 -4.11
CA ILE A 17 0.43 7.34 -5.11
C ILE A 17 -0.65 6.49 -4.44
N SER A 18 -0.27 5.60 -3.53
CA SER A 18 -1.20 4.76 -2.78
C SER A 18 -2.21 5.56 -1.97
N LEU A 19 -1.76 6.65 -1.33
CA LEU A 19 -2.66 7.55 -0.61
C LEU A 19 -3.57 8.32 -1.56
N VAL A 20 -3.04 8.86 -2.66
CA VAL A 20 -3.85 9.59 -3.65
C VAL A 20 -4.91 8.67 -4.26
N VAL A 21 -4.52 7.47 -4.70
CA VAL A 21 -5.45 6.50 -5.28
C VAL A 21 -6.44 6.00 -4.23
N GLY A 22 -5.98 5.70 -3.01
CA GLY A 22 -6.83 5.32 -1.88
C GLY A 22 -7.91 6.36 -1.57
N PHE A 23 -7.55 7.63 -1.62
CA PHE A 23 -8.49 8.73 -1.45
C PHE A 23 -9.50 8.80 -2.61
N ILE A 24 -9.03 8.68 -3.86
CA ILE A 24 -9.89 8.68 -5.06
C ILE A 24 -10.92 7.54 -5.04
N ILE A 25 -10.53 6.34 -4.59
CA ILE A 25 -11.43 5.18 -4.53
C ILE A 25 -12.34 5.15 -3.30
N GLY A 26 -12.25 6.19 -2.45
CA GLY A 26 -13.12 6.39 -1.29
C GLY A 26 -12.79 5.51 -0.09
N LEU A 27 -11.50 5.24 0.18
CA LEU A 27 -11.13 4.58 1.43
C LEU A 27 -11.42 5.50 2.64
N PRO A 28 -11.97 4.96 3.75
CA PRO A 28 -12.11 5.67 5.00
C PRO A 28 -10.79 6.28 5.48
N VAL A 29 -10.86 7.42 6.16
CA VAL A 29 -9.71 8.17 6.70
C VAL A 29 -9.67 8.06 8.23
N GLU A 30 -10.15 6.94 8.77
CA GLU A 30 -10.19 6.71 10.21
C GLU A 30 -8.84 6.17 10.69
N ILE A 31 -8.29 6.68 11.79
CA ILE A 31 -7.03 6.15 12.32
C ILE A 31 -7.40 5.03 13.29
N ASP A 32 -7.57 3.83 12.76
CA ASP A 32 -7.69 2.60 13.54
C ASP A 32 -6.59 1.62 13.13
N VAL A 33 -5.47 1.69 13.84
CA VAL A 33 -4.29 0.82 13.62
C VAL A 33 -4.50 -0.60 14.14
N ASN A 34 -5.57 -0.86 14.90
CA ASN A 34 -5.86 -2.17 15.46
C ASN A 34 -6.84 -2.97 14.57
N SER A 35 -7.40 -2.34 13.54
CA SER A 35 -8.39 -2.92 12.66
C SER A 35 -7.82 -3.06 11.25
N PHE A 36 -7.78 -4.28 10.74
CA PHE A 36 -7.39 -4.56 9.34
C PHE A 36 -8.46 -4.17 8.32
N LYS A 37 -9.51 -3.42 8.72
CA LYS A 37 -10.51 -2.91 7.79
C LYS A 37 -9.88 -2.02 6.73
N GLY A 38 -10.46 -2.02 5.55
CA GLY A 38 -9.97 -1.18 4.46
C GLY A 38 -9.96 0.31 4.85
N ASN A 39 -8.77 0.89 4.96
CA ASN A 39 -8.57 2.30 5.33
C ASN A 39 -7.40 2.90 4.56
N LEU A 40 -7.42 4.23 4.42
CA LEU A 40 -6.42 5.01 3.72
C LEU A 40 -5.02 4.91 4.35
N PHE A 41 -4.92 4.85 5.68
CA PHE A 41 -3.61 4.79 6.35
C PHE A 41 -3.19 3.35 6.64
N PHE A 42 -4.07 2.58 7.27
CA PHE A 42 -3.82 1.18 7.63
C PHE A 42 -4.94 0.28 7.08
N PRO A 43 -4.68 -0.66 6.15
CA PRO A 43 -3.38 -1.25 5.85
C PRO A 43 -2.65 -0.64 4.63
N THR A 44 -3.24 0.33 3.93
CA THR A 44 -2.76 0.84 2.63
C THR A 44 -1.28 1.22 2.58
N VAL A 45 -0.77 1.98 3.56
CA VAL A 45 0.65 2.40 3.58
C VAL A 45 1.58 1.20 3.78
N PHE A 46 1.20 0.26 4.64
CA PHE A 46 1.99 -0.95 4.92
C PHE A 46 2.05 -1.87 3.71
N VAL A 47 0.94 -2.01 2.99
CA VAL A 47 0.86 -2.78 1.75
C VAL A 47 1.75 -2.14 0.68
N ALA A 48 1.71 -0.81 0.53
CA ALA A 48 2.56 -0.10 -0.42
C ALA A 48 4.04 -0.32 -0.14
N LEU A 49 4.48 -0.13 1.12
CA LEU A 49 5.87 -0.32 1.52
C LEU A 49 6.31 -1.80 1.36
N GLY A 50 5.50 -2.74 1.85
CA GLY A 50 5.81 -4.16 1.79
C GLY A 50 5.88 -4.67 0.35
N LEU A 51 4.92 -4.32 -0.50
CA LEU A 51 4.91 -4.71 -1.89
C LEU A 51 6.05 -4.06 -2.68
N THR A 52 6.39 -2.80 -2.38
CA THR A 52 7.57 -2.13 -2.97
C THR A 52 8.85 -2.91 -2.67
N ALA A 53 9.04 -3.36 -1.43
CA ALA A 53 10.20 -4.15 -1.02
C ALA A 53 10.27 -5.52 -1.71
N VAL A 54 9.12 -6.22 -1.79
CA VAL A 54 9.04 -7.50 -2.50
C VAL A 54 9.41 -7.35 -3.97
N ILE A 55 8.90 -6.31 -4.64
CA ILE A 55 9.20 -6.07 -6.05
C ILE A 55 10.66 -5.68 -6.27
N ASP A 56 11.27 -4.91 -5.36
CA ASP A 56 12.70 -4.57 -5.44
C ASP A 56 13.59 -5.82 -5.43
N ILE A 57 13.31 -6.74 -4.49
CA ILE A 57 14.07 -7.98 -4.34
C ILE A 57 13.89 -8.91 -5.55
N LEU A 58 12.66 -9.04 -6.06
CA LEU A 58 12.34 -10.04 -7.08
C LEU A 58 12.59 -9.57 -8.52
N PHE A 59 12.30 -8.31 -8.83
CA PHE A 59 12.23 -7.82 -10.22
C PHE A 59 13.09 -6.60 -10.49
N ASN A 60 13.82 -6.10 -9.48
CA ASN A 60 14.57 -4.84 -9.52
C ASN A 60 13.62 -3.63 -9.66
N LEU A 61 13.51 -2.84 -8.59
CA LEU A 61 12.52 -1.77 -8.57
C LEU A 61 12.81 -0.72 -9.64
N ASN A 62 11.77 -0.29 -10.33
CA ASN A 62 11.84 0.79 -11.30
C ASN A 62 10.59 1.66 -11.20
N LEU A 63 10.57 2.76 -11.95
CA LEU A 63 9.46 3.71 -11.92
C LEU A 63 8.12 3.05 -12.26
N VAL A 64 8.06 2.20 -13.29
CA VAL A 64 6.83 1.53 -13.72
C VAL A 64 6.28 0.64 -12.60
N PHE A 65 7.12 -0.19 -12.01
CA PHE A 65 6.73 -1.02 -10.89
C PHE A 65 6.29 -0.19 -9.68
N THR A 66 6.96 0.92 -9.40
CA THR A 66 6.60 1.84 -8.32
C THR A 66 5.19 2.40 -8.50
N LEU A 67 4.84 2.82 -9.72
CA LEU A 67 3.49 3.28 -10.06
C LEU A 67 2.45 2.17 -9.86
N LEU A 68 2.74 0.96 -10.36
CA LEU A 68 1.84 -0.18 -10.23
C LEU A 68 1.60 -0.54 -8.76
N VAL A 69 2.66 -0.61 -7.95
CA VAL A 69 2.55 -0.86 -6.51
C VAL A 69 1.68 0.20 -5.84
N GLY A 70 1.93 1.48 -6.14
CA GLY A 70 1.11 2.58 -5.63
C GLY A 70 -0.38 2.45 -6.00
N ILE A 71 -0.71 1.99 -7.21
CA ILE A 71 -2.11 1.81 -7.64
C ILE A 71 -2.76 0.56 -7.02
N PHE A 72 -2.02 -0.55 -6.92
CA PHE A 72 -2.57 -1.82 -6.44
C PHE A 72 -2.72 -1.88 -4.92
N SER A 73 -1.87 -1.19 -4.17
CA SER A 73 -1.90 -1.20 -2.69
C SER A 73 -3.23 -0.71 -2.08
N PRO A 74 -3.83 0.40 -2.52
CA PRO A 74 -5.14 0.82 -2.02
C PRO A 74 -6.28 -0.05 -2.55
N LEU A 75 -6.15 -0.63 -3.75
CA LEU A 75 -7.12 -1.61 -4.25
C LEU A 75 -7.13 -2.87 -3.37
N PHE A 76 -5.96 -3.40 -3.02
CA PHE A 76 -5.83 -4.49 -2.08
C PHE A 76 -6.50 -4.14 -0.74
N SER A 77 -6.24 -2.93 -0.23
CA SER A 77 -6.81 -2.47 1.04
C SER A 77 -8.32 -2.33 0.99
N LYS A 78 -8.89 -1.94 -0.16
CA LYS A 78 -10.35 -1.88 -0.35
C LYS A 78 -11.03 -3.25 -0.28
N TYR A 79 -10.32 -4.30 -0.66
CA TYR A 79 -10.84 -5.67 -0.70
C TYR A 79 -10.28 -6.56 0.41
N VAL A 80 -9.53 -6.01 1.36
CA VAL A 80 -8.88 -6.78 2.44
C VAL A 80 -9.91 -7.55 3.27
N ASP A 81 -11.08 -6.95 3.52
CA ASP A 81 -12.18 -7.58 4.27
C ASP A 81 -12.82 -8.78 3.53
N LEU A 82 -12.72 -8.81 2.20
CA LEU A 82 -13.16 -9.95 1.39
C LEU A 82 -12.10 -11.05 1.31
N ILE A 83 -10.82 -10.67 1.35
CA ILE A 83 -9.68 -11.61 1.29
C ILE A 83 -9.50 -12.30 2.64
N PHE A 84 -9.70 -11.57 3.74
CA PHE A 84 -9.59 -12.08 5.11
C PHE A 84 -10.94 -11.97 5.84
N PRO A 85 -11.98 -12.72 5.42
CA PRO A 85 -13.27 -12.69 6.09
C PRO A 85 -13.13 -13.39 7.45
N GLY A 86 -13.46 -12.69 8.53
CA GLY A 86 -13.52 -13.27 9.88
C GLY A 86 -12.33 -12.99 10.78
N VAL A 87 -11.43 -12.07 10.42
CA VAL A 87 -10.58 -11.44 11.44
C VAL A 87 -11.52 -10.68 12.36
N SER A 88 -11.63 -11.10 13.62
CA SER A 88 -12.43 -10.39 14.63
C SER A 88 -11.79 -9.03 14.84
N TYR A 89 -12.32 -8.02 14.15
CA TYR A 89 -11.97 -6.62 14.34
C TYR A 89 -12.54 -6.23 15.70
N GLY A 90 -11.74 -6.40 16.75
CA GLY A 90 -12.14 -6.26 18.16
C GLY A 90 -13.02 -5.04 18.36
N GLY A 91 -14.24 -5.28 18.83
CA GLY A 91 -15.18 -4.24 19.26
C GLY A 91 -14.85 -3.72 20.65
#